data_AF-A0AAV9WDA8-F1
#
_entry.id   AF-A0AAV9WDA8-F1
#
_cell.length_a   1.000
_cell.length_b   1.000
_cell.length_c   1.000
_cell.angle_alpha   90.00
_cell.angle_beta   90.00
_cell.angle_gamma   90.00
#
_symmetry.space_group_name_H-M   'P 1'
#
loop_
_entity.id
_entity.type
_entity.pdbx_description
1 polymer ?
#
loop_
_entity_poly.entity_id
_entity_poly.type
_entity_poly.pdbx_seq_one_letter_code
_entity_poly.pdbx_strand_id
1 'polypeptide(L)'
;MALLPIPSTISRTEFWAILSRYPAVLKAVSDKKNKPKGNDSRTLEEIDGWRDSLSDVVNQKKGAKGIGKSLDASQVRDIVLWKLKRGKFRPTILPLVSSNSVKDLESTVNESLGMPLPGKVTSDGVDDDDDDALVQVSSMMKVLIKLKGIGPATATAILSSVFPETIPMFSDEAFRWIMMDKPGTSGWNRNIAYNAKEYSEFFKRVRRLCRKLVSEGEAVDAGSVEKVGWVLGQEAALGITHPMEGTPTESSTRMRAEKGSKEGVRKQVQKPDNTLSSNSELSKSVTDGLETIVGLSKTSAKRKAISAEISPPLRRSKRNKEA
;
A
#
# COMPACT_ATOMS: atom_id res chain seq x y z
N MET A 1 12.37 -1.33 22.23
CA MET A 1 11.31 -1.61 21.24
C MET A 1 11.53 -3.02 20.73
N ALA A 2 10.50 -3.86 20.68
CA ALA A 2 10.64 -5.16 20.02
C ALA A 2 11.07 -4.93 18.56
N LEU A 3 12.06 -5.69 18.10
CA LEU A 3 12.50 -5.65 16.70
C LEU A 3 11.33 -6.14 15.85
N LEU A 4 10.94 -5.34 14.86
CA LEU A 4 9.90 -5.73 13.93
C LEU A 4 10.40 -6.88 13.04
N PRO A 5 9.54 -7.87 12.74
CA PRO A 5 9.92 -9.00 11.90
C PRO A 5 10.27 -8.54 10.49
N ILE A 6 11.46 -8.93 10.04
CA ILE A 6 12.00 -8.57 8.73
C ILE A 6 11.56 -9.60 7.70
N PRO A 7 10.97 -9.23 6.54
CA PRO A 7 10.44 -10.19 5.57
C PRO A 7 11.45 -11.23 5.05
N SER A 8 12.72 -10.83 4.84
CA SER A 8 13.75 -11.75 4.35
C SER A 8 14.09 -12.85 5.35
N THR A 9 14.03 -12.57 6.66
CA THR A 9 14.41 -13.51 7.71
C THR A 9 13.24 -14.10 8.49
N ILE A 10 12.01 -13.59 8.28
CA ILE A 10 10.82 -14.07 8.99
C ILE A 10 10.64 -15.58 8.81
N SER A 11 10.35 -16.28 9.92
CA SER A 11 10.01 -17.70 9.89
C SER A 11 8.54 -17.91 9.53
N ARG A 12 8.18 -19.13 9.10
CA ARG A 12 6.78 -19.49 8.84
C ARG A 12 5.92 -19.36 10.09
N THR A 13 6.40 -19.90 11.22
CA THR A 13 5.71 -19.82 12.52
C THR A 13 5.45 -18.36 12.92
N GLU A 14 6.44 -17.49 12.76
CA GLU A 14 6.30 -16.07 13.07
C GLU A 14 5.30 -15.37 12.13
N PHE A 15 5.33 -15.69 10.83
CA PHE A 15 4.37 -15.17 9.86
C PHE A 15 2.92 -15.52 10.25
N TRP A 16 2.65 -16.79 10.57
CA TRP A 16 1.31 -17.23 10.99
C TRP A 16 0.90 -16.69 12.35
N ALA A 17 1.83 -16.60 13.30
CA ALA A 17 1.57 -15.96 14.59
C ALA A 17 1.12 -14.51 14.37
N ILE A 18 1.77 -13.77 13.46
CA ILE A 18 1.35 -12.41 13.12
C ILE A 18 -0.02 -12.40 12.45
N LEU A 19 -0.24 -13.25 11.46
CA LEU A 19 -1.49 -13.32 10.71
C LEU A 19 -2.68 -13.68 11.61
N SER A 20 -2.49 -14.57 12.58
CA SER A 20 -3.53 -14.99 13.54
C SER A 20 -4.06 -13.83 14.39
N ARG A 21 -3.28 -12.75 14.57
CA ARG A 21 -3.69 -11.55 15.30
C ARG A 21 -4.61 -10.63 14.48
N TYR A 22 -4.75 -10.86 13.18
CA TYR A 22 -5.52 -10.01 12.27
C TYR A 22 -6.94 -9.72 12.76
N PRO A 23 -7.77 -10.69 13.17
CA PRO A 23 -9.13 -10.41 13.62
C PRO A 23 -9.19 -9.51 14.86
N ALA A 24 -8.31 -9.75 15.83
CA ALA A 24 -8.26 -8.95 17.07
C ALA A 24 -7.79 -7.51 16.81
N VAL A 25 -6.77 -7.32 15.95
CA VAL A 25 -6.28 -5.99 15.57
C VAL A 25 -7.31 -5.25 14.73
N LEU A 26 -7.98 -5.94 13.79
CA LEU A 26 -9.07 -5.39 12.99
C LEU A 26 -10.19 -4.85 13.86
N LYS A 27 -10.65 -5.65 14.81
CA LYS A 27 -11.67 -5.25 15.78
C LYS A 27 -11.23 -4.04 16.61
N ALA A 28 -10.03 -4.08 17.19
CA ALA A 28 -9.52 -2.97 17.99
C ALA A 28 -9.39 -1.65 17.21
N VAL A 29 -8.98 -1.71 15.94
CA VAL A 29 -8.90 -0.54 15.05
C VAL A 29 -10.30 -0.06 14.64
N SER A 30 -11.23 -0.99 14.39
CA SER A 30 -12.62 -0.69 14.04
C SER A 30 -13.33 0.03 15.20
N ASP A 31 -13.22 -0.48 16.43
CA ASP A 31 -13.82 0.08 17.63
C ASP A 31 -13.28 1.48 17.97
N LYS A 32 -12.01 1.74 17.68
CA LYS A 32 -11.38 3.08 17.85
C LYS A 32 -11.85 4.11 16.83
N LYS A 33 -12.31 3.67 15.65
CA LYS A 33 -12.86 4.60 14.66
C LYS A 33 -14.26 5.02 15.11
N ASN A 34 -14.52 6.32 15.11
CA ASN A 34 -15.84 6.86 15.46
C ASN A 34 -16.95 6.16 14.67
N LYS A 35 -18.11 5.92 15.31
CA LYS A 35 -19.27 5.34 14.65
C LYS A 35 -19.54 6.05 13.32
N PRO A 36 -19.72 5.30 12.22
CA PRO A 36 -19.96 5.89 10.91
C PRO A 36 -21.15 6.84 10.95
N LYS A 37 -20.96 8.04 10.39
CA LYS A 37 -22.00 9.05 10.23
C LYS A 37 -22.31 9.18 8.74
N GLY A 38 -23.59 9.15 8.37
CA GLY A 38 -24.04 9.26 6.98
C GLY A 38 -24.55 7.93 6.40
N ASN A 39 -24.70 7.88 5.07
CA ASN A 39 -25.38 6.79 4.36
C ASN A 39 -24.63 5.44 4.35
N ASP A 40 -23.34 5.40 4.70
CA ASP A 40 -22.61 4.12 4.83
C ASP A 40 -22.31 3.84 6.30
N SER A 41 -23.13 2.98 6.89
CA SER A 41 -23.14 2.61 8.31
C SER A 41 -22.21 1.45 8.65
N ARG A 42 -21.53 0.82 7.68
CA ARG A 42 -20.67 -0.33 7.96
C ARG A 42 -19.41 0.11 8.71
N THR A 43 -19.08 -0.61 9.77
CA THR A 43 -17.81 -0.52 10.48
C THR A 43 -16.65 -0.98 9.59
N LEU A 44 -15.41 -0.76 10.05
CA LEU A 44 -14.26 -1.28 9.32
C LEU A 44 -14.26 -2.82 9.32
N GLU A 45 -14.62 -3.44 10.45
CA GLU A 45 -14.70 -4.89 10.58
C GLU A 45 -15.71 -5.51 9.61
N GLU A 46 -16.92 -4.95 9.50
CA GLU A 46 -17.97 -5.47 8.60
C GLU A 46 -17.57 -5.39 7.12
N ILE A 47 -17.03 -4.25 6.68
CA ILE A 47 -16.66 -4.08 5.26
C ILE A 47 -15.39 -4.86 4.90
N ASP A 48 -14.52 -5.14 5.87
CA ASP A 48 -13.35 -5.99 5.70
C ASP A 48 -13.75 -7.47 5.54
N GLY A 49 -14.64 -7.96 6.40
CA GLY A 49 -15.21 -9.31 6.27
C GLY A 49 -15.98 -9.50 4.95
N TRP A 50 -16.73 -8.47 4.52
CA TRP A 50 -17.37 -8.47 3.20
C TRP A 50 -16.35 -8.61 2.07
N ARG A 51 -15.26 -7.82 2.10
CA ARG A 51 -14.20 -7.86 1.07
C ARG A 51 -13.52 -9.23 1.04
N ASP A 52 -13.21 -9.81 2.19
CA ASP A 52 -12.59 -11.13 2.28
C ASP A 52 -13.47 -12.24 1.68
N SER A 53 -14.79 -12.14 1.82
CA SER A 53 -15.73 -13.09 1.19
C SER A 53 -15.96 -12.86 -0.31
N LEU A 54 -15.48 -11.73 -0.87
CA LEU A 54 -15.86 -11.29 -2.20
C LEU A 54 -15.36 -12.22 -3.30
N SER A 55 -14.14 -12.77 -3.17
CA SER A 55 -13.60 -13.72 -4.15
C SER A 55 -14.49 -14.97 -4.26
N ASP A 56 -15.00 -15.47 -3.14
CA ASP A 56 -15.87 -16.65 -3.13
C ASP A 56 -17.21 -16.35 -3.81
N VAL A 57 -17.81 -15.21 -3.47
CA VAL A 57 -19.08 -14.75 -4.08
C VAL A 57 -18.93 -14.58 -5.60
N VAL A 58 -17.82 -13.96 -6.04
CA VAL A 58 -17.55 -13.72 -7.47
C VAL A 58 -17.24 -15.02 -8.21
N ASN A 59 -16.59 -16.00 -7.55
CA ASN A 59 -16.27 -17.30 -8.15
C ASN A 59 -17.48 -18.25 -8.19
N GLN A 60 -18.41 -18.18 -7.23
CA GLN A 60 -19.62 -19.02 -7.16
C GLN A 60 -20.67 -18.66 -8.22
N LYS A 61 -20.66 -17.44 -8.77
CA LYS A 61 -21.59 -17.01 -9.85
C LYS A 61 -21.43 -17.77 -11.17
N LYS A 62 -20.46 -18.69 -11.28
CA LYS A 62 -20.32 -19.63 -12.42
C LYS A 62 -21.52 -20.58 -12.62
N GLY A 63 -22.47 -20.65 -11.69
CA GLY A 63 -23.49 -21.71 -11.66
C GLY A 63 -24.78 -21.56 -12.48
N ALA A 64 -25.08 -20.44 -13.17
CA ALA A 64 -26.40 -20.32 -13.84
C ALA A 64 -26.45 -19.65 -15.22
N LYS A 65 -25.47 -18.81 -15.60
CA LYS A 65 -25.47 -18.10 -16.90
C LYS A 65 -24.08 -17.90 -17.54
N GLY A 66 -23.04 -18.60 -17.06
CA GLY A 66 -21.69 -18.50 -17.63
C GLY A 66 -21.02 -17.13 -17.49
N ILE A 67 -21.56 -16.22 -16.67
CA ILE A 67 -20.95 -14.91 -16.44
C ILE A 67 -19.72 -15.13 -15.56
N GLY A 68 -18.54 -14.80 -16.11
CA GLY A 68 -17.26 -14.89 -15.42
C GLY A 68 -17.15 -13.97 -14.21
N LYS A 69 -15.95 -13.88 -13.65
CA LYS A 69 -15.64 -13.02 -12.50
C LYS A 69 -16.04 -11.57 -12.83
N SER A 70 -17.05 -11.04 -12.15
CA SER A 70 -17.59 -9.71 -12.44
C SER A 70 -17.99 -8.94 -11.19
N LEU A 71 -17.76 -7.63 -11.23
CA LEU A 71 -18.14 -6.66 -10.21
C LEU A 71 -19.11 -5.63 -10.79
N ASP A 72 -20.15 -5.29 -10.02
CA ASP A 72 -21.00 -4.14 -10.31
C ASP A 72 -20.41 -2.82 -9.74
N ALA A 73 -20.95 -1.68 -10.16
CA ALA A 73 -20.46 -0.37 -9.74
C ALA A 73 -20.57 -0.13 -8.22
N SER A 74 -21.51 -0.77 -7.53
CA SER A 74 -21.64 -0.67 -6.06
C SER A 74 -20.50 -1.42 -5.37
N GLN A 75 -20.21 -2.65 -5.82
CA GLN A 75 -19.11 -3.46 -5.30
C GLN A 75 -17.76 -2.77 -5.51
N VAL A 76 -17.54 -2.12 -6.67
CA VAL A 76 -16.32 -1.35 -6.91
C VAL A 76 -16.19 -0.18 -5.93
N ARG A 77 -17.28 0.55 -5.66
CA ARG A 77 -17.28 1.66 -4.68
C ARG A 77 -17.03 1.15 -3.26
N ASP A 78 -17.58 0.00 -2.91
CA ASP A 78 -17.38 -0.64 -1.61
C ASP A 78 -15.93 -1.08 -1.39
N ILE A 79 -15.26 -1.64 -2.42
CA ILE A 79 -13.81 -1.94 -2.36
C ILE A 79 -13.01 -0.65 -2.12
N VAL A 80 -13.35 0.44 -2.82
CA VAL A 80 -12.67 1.73 -2.63
C VAL A 80 -12.90 2.27 -1.22
N LEU A 81 -14.12 2.16 -0.71
CA LEU A 81 -14.46 2.58 0.65
C LEU A 81 -13.72 1.75 1.69
N TRP A 82 -13.69 0.42 1.54
CA TRP A 82 -12.92 -0.50 2.38
C TRP A 82 -11.45 -0.08 2.46
N LYS A 83 -10.83 0.14 1.29
CA LYS A 83 -9.44 0.62 1.19
C LYS A 83 -9.23 1.93 1.97
N LEU A 84 -10.15 2.89 1.84
CA LEU A 84 -10.08 4.19 2.52
C LEU A 84 -10.32 4.07 4.03
N LYS A 85 -11.13 3.10 4.47
CA LYS A 85 -11.32 2.81 5.90
C LYS A 85 -10.10 2.13 6.50
N ARG A 86 -9.36 1.29 5.77
CA ARG A 86 -8.14 0.64 6.27
C ARG A 86 -6.91 1.54 6.33
N GLY A 87 -6.68 2.32 5.28
CA GLY A 87 -5.43 3.07 5.12
C GLY A 87 -5.54 4.55 5.41
N LYS A 88 -4.61 5.32 4.83
CA LYS A 88 -4.59 6.79 4.90
C LYS A 88 -5.89 7.38 4.33
N PHE A 89 -6.52 8.26 5.11
CA PHE A 89 -7.72 8.98 4.70
C PHE A 89 -7.44 9.88 3.49
N ARG A 90 -8.23 9.68 2.42
CA ARG A 90 -8.12 10.43 1.15
C ARG A 90 -9.53 10.75 0.64
N PRO A 91 -10.16 11.82 1.14
CA PRO A 91 -11.59 12.08 0.96
C PRO A 91 -11.99 12.32 -0.50
N THR A 92 -11.04 12.67 -1.36
CA THR A 92 -11.29 12.98 -2.77
C THR A 92 -11.44 11.74 -3.67
N ILE A 93 -10.92 10.59 -3.25
CA ILE A 93 -10.88 9.39 -4.11
C ILE A 93 -12.28 8.84 -4.38
N LEU A 94 -13.10 8.64 -3.35
CA LEU A 94 -14.44 8.06 -3.51
C LEU A 94 -15.39 8.95 -4.35
N PRO A 95 -15.44 10.28 -4.17
CA PRO A 95 -16.17 11.17 -5.07
C PRO A 95 -15.69 11.08 -6.53
N LEU A 96 -14.38 11.01 -6.77
CA LEU A 96 -13.84 10.86 -8.14
C LEU A 96 -14.29 9.54 -8.78
N VAL A 97 -14.18 8.42 -8.04
CA VAL A 97 -14.66 7.11 -8.52
C VAL A 97 -16.16 7.16 -8.80
N SER A 98 -16.93 7.79 -7.92
CA SER A 98 -18.38 7.93 -8.06
C SER A 98 -18.81 8.83 -9.21
N SER A 99 -17.91 9.69 -9.71
CA SER A 99 -18.16 10.56 -10.87
C SER A 99 -18.00 9.86 -12.22
N ASN A 100 -17.47 8.64 -12.26
CA ASN A 100 -17.51 7.83 -13.48
C ASN A 100 -18.95 7.34 -13.73
N SER A 101 -19.35 7.19 -14.99
CA SER A 101 -20.65 6.61 -15.30
C SER A 101 -20.70 5.15 -14.82
N VAL A 102 -21.87 4.66 -14.42
CA VAL A 102 -22.06 3.26 -13.97
C VAL A 102 -21.59 2.29 -15.05
N LYS A 103 -21.97 2.55 -16.31
CA LYS A 103 -21.60 1.74 -17.47
C LYS A 103 -20.10 1.69 -17.67
N ASP A 104 -19.40 2.83 -17.68
CA ASP A 104 -17.95 2.88 -17.92
C ASP A 104 -17.17 2.23 -16.78
N LEU A 105 -17.62 2.41 -15.54
CA LEU A 105 -17.01 1.81 -14.37
C LEU A 105 -17.09 0.28 -14.42
N GLU A 106 -18.29 -0.26 -14.66
CA GLU A 106 -18.51 -1.70 -14.76
C GLU A 106 -17.79 -2.29 -15.97
N SER A 107 -17.92 -1.69 -17.16
CA SER A 107 -17.29 -2.24 -18.36
C SER A 107 -15.77 -2.29 -18.23
N THR A 108 -15.15 -1.21 -17.75
CA THR A 108 -13.68 -1.12 -17.63
C THR A 108 -13.13 -2.06 -16.55
N VAL A 109 -13.83 -2.18 -15.41
CA VAL A 109 -13.42 -3.10 -14.34
C VAL A 109 -13.55 -4.55 -14.83
N ASN A 110 -14.69 -4.90 -15.44
CA ASN A 110 -14.91 -6.26 -15.90
C ASN A 110 -14.05 -6.65 -17.11
N GLU A 111 -13.69 -5.70 -17.98
CA GLU A 111 -12.64 -5.89 -19.00
C GLU A 111 -11.33 -6.31 -18.34
N SER A 112 -10.86 -5.57 -17.33
CA SER A 112 -9.63 -5.87 -16.59
C SER A 112 -9.68 -7.22 -15.89
N LEU A 113 -10.80 -7.59 -15.25
CA LEU A 113 -10.98 -8.87 -14.56
C LEU A 113 -11.03 -10.07 -15.53
N GLY A 114 -11.37 -9.84 -16.80
CA GLY A 114 -11.41 -10.87 -17.85
C GLY A 114 -10.07 -11.09 -18.57
N MET A 115 -9.04 -10.31 -18.27
CA MET A 115 -7.70 -10.44 -18.86
C MET A 115 -6.95 -11.68 -18.35
N PRO A 116 -5.88 -12.12 -19.06
CA PRO A 116 -4.99 -13.16 -18.56
C PRO A 116 -4.47 -12.86 -17.15
N LEU A 117 -4.50 -13.88 -16.30
CA LEU A 117 -4.10 -13.81 -14.89
C LEU A 117 -2.86 -14.70 -14.68
N PRO A 118 -1.86 -14.26 -13.90
CA PRO A 118 -0.72 -15.11 -13.60
C PRO A 118 -1.08 -16.25 -12.65
N GLY A 119 -0.13 -17.15 -12.46
CA GLY A 119 -0.22 -18.19 -11.45
C GLY A 119 -0.37 -17.61 -10.03
N LYS A 120 -0.63 -18.48 -9.05
CA LYS A 120 -0.64 -18.07 -7.64
C LYS A 120 0.72 -17.47 -7.28
N VAL A 121 0.80 -16.64 -6.23
CA VAL A 121 2.09 -16.08 -5.80
C VAL A 121 3.11 -17.13 -5.34
N THR A 122 2.65 -18.35 -5.08
CA THR A 122 3.49 -19.52 -4.74
C THR A 122 3.91 -20.35 -5.96
N SER A 123 3.38 -20.06 -7.16
CA SER A 123 3.76 -20.77 -8.37
C SER A 123 5.23 -20.48 -8.73
N ASP A 124 5.93 -21.53 -9.15
CA ASP A 124 7.35 -21.54 -9.53
C ASP A 124 7.59 -22.20 -10.91
N GLY A 125 6.54 -22.33 -11.71
CA GLY A 125 6.60 -22.90 -13.05
C GLY A 125 7.37 -22.03 -14.05
N VAL A 126 7.91 -22.66 -15.09
CA VAL A 126 8.70 -22.02 -16.15
C VAL A 126 7.89 -20.95 -16.90
N ASP A 127 6.57 -21.14 -17.03
CA ASP A 127 5.64 -20.22 -17.73
C ASP A 127 5.04 -19.14 -16.80
N ASP A 128 5.51 -18.99 -15.55
CA ASP A 128 5.02 -18.02 -14.56
C ASP A 128 6.17 -17.33 -13.82
N ASP A 129 7.21 -16.93 -14.58
CA ASP A 129 8.29 -16.14 -14.02
C ASP A 129 7.79 -14.75 -13.55
N ASP A 130 8.54 -14.14 -12.64
CA ASP A 130 8.12 -12.93 -11.95
C ASP A 130 7.94 -11.71 -12.89
N ASP A 131 8.62 -11.67 -14.04
CA ASP A 131 8.50 -10.60 -15.03
C ASP A 131 7.25 -10.77 -15.89
N ASP A 132 6.98 -11.97 -16.39
CA ASP A 132 5.75 -12.26 -17.16
C ASP A 132 4.50 -12.06 -16.31
N ALA A 133 4.51 -12.54 -15.06
CA ALA A 133 3.43 -12.32 -14.12
C ALA A 133 3.20 -10.82 -13.85
N LEU A 134 4.29 -10.05 -13.73
CA LEU A 134 4.21 -8.60 -13.56
C LEU A 134 3.65 -7.90 -14.80
N VAL A 135 4.00 -8.34 -16.01
CA VAL A 135 3.46 -7.79 -17.26
C VAL A 135 1.95 -7.98 -17.32
N GLN A 136 1.45 -9.16 -16.98
CA GLN A 136 0.02 -9.46 -16.94
C GLN A 136 -0.71 -8.54 -15.95
N VAL A 137 -0.26 -8.47 -14.69
CA VAL A 137 -0.88 -7.61 -13.68
C VAL A 137 -0.78 -6.12 -14.05
N SER A 138 0.36 -5.70 -14.61
CA SER A 138 0.54 -4.32 -15.08
C SER A 138 -0.41 -3.97 -16.22
N SER A 139 -0.73 -4.92 -17.10
CA SER A 139 -1.69 -4.72 -18.18
C SER A 139 -3.13 -4.55 -17.64
N MET A 140 -3.52 -5.35 -16.66
CA MET A 140 -4.81 -5.23 -15.95
C MET A 140 -4.92 -3.85 -15.27
N MET A 141 -3.87 -3.43 -14.56
CA MET A 141 -3.82 -2.11 -13.93
C MET A 141 -3.92 -0.96 -14.93
N LYS A 142 -3.25 -1.06 -16.09
CA LYS A 142 -3.30 -0.04 -17.16
C LYS A 142 -4.71 0.20 -17.68
N VAL A 143 -5.57 -0.82 -17.69
CA VAL A 143 -6.99 -0.66 -18.02
C VAL A 143 -7.71 0.13 -16.92
N LEU A 144 -7.51 -0.25 -15.66
CA LEU A 144 -8.21 0.36 -14.52
C LEU A 144 -7.85 1.83 -14.28
N ILE A 145 -6.60 2.24 -14.52
CA ILE A 145 -6.16 3.63 -14.28
C ILE A 145 -6.75 4.65 -15.28
N LYS A 146 -7.49 4.19 -16.30
CA LYS A 146 -8.27 5.08 -17.19
C LYS A 146 -9.45 5.73 -16.46
N LEU A 147 -9.91 5.13 -15.36
CA LEU A 147 -11.04 5.62 -14.56
C LEU A 147 -10.63 6.72 -13.59
N LYS A 148 -11.50 7.72 -13.39
CA LYS A 148 -11.25 8.80 -12.44
C LYS A 148 -11.17 8.25 -11.02
N GLY A 149 -10.17 8.71 -10.25
CA GLY A 149 -9.97 8.28 -8.87
C GLY A 149 -9.30 6.91 -8.71
N ILE A 150 -8.97 6.22 -9.80
CA ILE A 150 -8.28 4.92 -9.77
C ILE A 150 -6.81 5.11 -10.16
N GLY A 151 -5.92 5.09 -9.16
CA GLY A 151 -4.48 4.99 -9.36
C GLY A 151 -3.96 3.56 -9.11
N PRO A 152 -2.65 3.31 -9.20
CA PRO A 152 -2.06 1.97 -9.00
C PRO A 152 -2.49 1.27 -7.70
N ALA A 153 -2.54 2.00 -6.59
CA ALA A 153 -2.98 1.45 -5.29
C ALA A 153 -4.48 1.10 -5.26
N THR A 154 -5.33 1.82 -6.00
CA THR A 154 -6.77 1.52 -6.09
C THR A 154 -7.03 0.40 -7.08
N ALA A 155 -6.32 0.38 -8.21
CA ALA A 155 -6.39 -0.68 -9.21
C ALA A 155 -6.04 -2.04 -8.58
N THR A 156 -4.93 -2.11 -7.84
CA THR A 156 -4.52 -3.34 -7.14
C THR A 156 -5.45 -3.71 -5.99
N ALA A 157 -6.14 -2.76 -5.35
CA ALA A 157 -7.19 -3.06 -4.37
C ALA A 157 -8.39 -3.77 -5.02
N ILE A 158 -8.81 -3.33 -6.20
CA ILE A 158 -9.88 -3.99 -6.98
C ILE A 158 -9.46 -5.40 -7.38
N LEU A 159 -8.26 -5.53 -7.98
CA LEU A 159 -7.75 -6.81 -8.45
C LEU A 159 -7.54 -7.82 -7.31
N SER A 160 -6.91 -7.42 -6.21
CA SER A 160 -6.67 -8.29 -5.04
C SER A 160 -7.95 -8.75 -4.34
N SER A 161 -9.04 -7.97 -4.44
CA SER A 161 -10.34 -8.37 -3.86
C SER A 161 -11.00 -9.52 -4.64
N VAL A 162 -10.61 -9.74 -5.90
CA VAL A 162 -11.09 -10.86 -6.74
C VAL A 162 -10.05 -11.98 -6.85
N PHE A 163 -8.76 -11.62 -6.79
CA PHE A 163 -7.62 -12.53 -6.97
C PHE A 163 -6.64 -12.49 -5.79
N PRO A 164 -7.08 -12.78 -4.54
CA PRO A 164 -6.23 -12.69 -3.35
C PRO A 164 -5.06 -13.69 -3.34
N GLU A 165 -5.18 -14.77 -4.10
CA GLU A 165 -4.12 -15.79 -4.28
C GLU A 165 -2.97 -15.33 -5.17
N THR A 166 -3.19 -14.29 -5.99
CA THR A 166 -2.32 -13.96 -7.12
C THR A 166 -1.82 -12.52 -7.08
N ILE A 167 -2.69 -11.57 -6.77
CA ILE A 167 -2.38 -10.14 -6.95
C ILE A 167 -2.23 -9.47 -5.58
N PRO A 168 -1.02 -9.05 -5.19
CA PRO A 168 -0.83 -8.31 -3.96
C PRO A 168 -1.37 -6.89 -4.07
N MET A 169 -2.16 -6.46 -3.08
CA MET A 169 -2.59 -5.09 -2.99
C MET A 169 -1.40 -4.17 -2.70
N PHE A 170 -1.28 -3.06 -3.43
CA PHE A 170 -0.29 -2.04 -3.15
C PHE A 170 -0.75 -1.12 -2.00
N SER A 171 -0.89 -1.68 -0.79
CA SER A 171 -1.21 -0.96 0.44
C SER A 171 0.02 -0.34 1.08
N ASP A 172 -0.17 0.73 1.87
CA ASP A 172 0.95 1.44 2.50
C ASP A 172 1.68 0.52 3.49
N GLU A 173 0.92 -0.25 4.27
CA GLU A 173 1.43 -1.11 5.33
C GLU A 173 2.18 -2.32 4.76
N ALA A 174 1.59 -3.01 3.77
CA ALA A 174 2.24 -4.15 3.12
C ALA A 174 3.51 -3.71 2.40
N PHE A 175 3.47 -2.58 1.68
CA PHE A 175 4.65 -2.05 1.00
C PHE A 175 5.78 -1.73 1.97
N ARG A 176 5.49 -1.00 3.05
CA ARG A 176 6.49 -0.62 4.06
C ARG A 176 7.12 -1.83 4.72
N TRP A 177 6.31 -2.84 5.06
CA TRP A 177 6.81 -4.08 5.63
C TRP A 177 7.67 -4.85 4.63
N ILE A 178 7.16 -5.15 3.43
CA ILE A 178 7.88 -5.90 2.39
C ILE A 178 9.19 -5.21 1.98
N MET A 179 9.27 -3.89 2.11
CA MET A 179 10.44 -3.09 1.76
C MET A 179 11.34 -2.75 2.95
N MET A 180 11.10 -3.33 4.13
CA MET A 180 11.75 -2.96 5.40
C MET A 180 13.23 -3.34 5.47
N ASP A 181 13.62 -4.43 4.82
CA ASP A 181 15.01 -4.92 4.79
C ASP A 181 15.92 -4.21 3.78
N LYS A 182 15.35 -3.31 2.97
CA LYS A 182 16.11 -2.63 1.92
C LYS A 182 16.96 -1.51 2.54
N PRO A 183 18.30 -1.52 2.35
CA PRO A 183 19.20 -0.50 2.90
C PRO A 183 18.83 0.92 2.50
N GLY A 184 19.18 1.89 3.35
CA GLY A 184 19.06 3.32 3.06
C GLY A 184 17.64 3.88 3.12
N THR A 185 16.71 3.20 3.82
CA THR A 185 15.32 3.64 3.92
C THR A 185 14.76 3.52 5.33
N SER A 186 13.85 4.42 5.68
CA SER A 186 13.42 4.70 7.06
C SER A 186 12.30 3.77 7.56
N GLY A 187 12.41 2.45 7.41
CA GLY A 187 11.47 1.47 7.99
C GLY A 187 9.99 1.80 7.73
N TRP A 188 9.16 1.85 8.78
CA TRP A 188 7.74 2.27 8.70
C TRP A 188 7.53 3.71 8.19
N ASN A 189 8.54 4.57 8.30
CA ASN A 189 8.50 5.95 7.82
C ASN A 189 8.91 6.07 6.34
N ARG A 190 9.13 4.95 5.64
CA ARG A 190 9.40 4.93 4.21
C ARG A 190 8.28 5.67 3.45
N ASN A 191 8.70 6.63 2.63
CA ASN A 191 7.83 7.32 1.69
C ASN A 191 7.45 6.38 0.52
N ILE A 192 6.24 6.55 0.00
CA ILE A 192 5.67 5.75 -1.07
C ILE A 192 5.32 6.70 -2.19
N ALA A 193 5.96 6.53 -3.35
CA ALA A 193 5.72 7.34 -4.55
C ALA A 193 4.50 6.85 -5.35
N TYR A 194 4.00 5.64 -5.09
CA TYR A 194 2.84 5.04 -5.74
C TYR A 194 2.99 4.90 -7.26
N ASN A 195 4.20 4.59 -7.72
CA ASN A 195 4.51 4.43 -9.14
C ASN A 195 4.71 2.96 -9.55
N ALA A 196 4.77 2.70 -10.85
CA ALA A 196 4.92 1.35 -11.40
C ALA A 196 6.24 0.67 -10.98
N LYS A 197 7.31 1.43 -10.79
CA LYS A 197 8.62 0.91 -10.38
C LYS A 197 8.57 0.36 -8.95
N GLU A 198 7.94 1.09 -8.03
CA GLU A 198 7.74 0.62 -6.66
C GLU A 198 6.82 -0.60 -6.61
N TYR A 199 5.74 -0.58 -7.38
CA TYR A 199 4.83 -1.72 -7.45
C TYR A 199 5.52 -2.98 -8.00
N SER A 200 6.34 -2.83 -9.04
CA SER A 200 7.13 -3.93 -9.63
C SER A 200 8.01 -4.61 -8.59
N GLU A 201 8.82 -3.84 -7.85
CA GLU A 201 9.70 -4.41 -6.83
C GLU A 201 8.91 -5.04 -5.68
N PHE A 202 7.83 -4.39 -5.25
CA PHE A 202 6.91 -4.92 -4.23
C PHE A 202 6.32 -6.26 -4.67
N PHE A 203 5.76 -6.34 -5.87
CA PHE A 203 5.15 -7.53 -6.45
C PHE A 203 6.13 -8.72 -6.45
N LYS A 204 7.34 -8.51 -6.97
CA LYS A 204 8.38 -9.56 -7.01
C LYS A 204 8.79 -10.00 -5.61
N ARG A 205 8.92 -9.07 -4.66
CA ARG A 205 9.25 -9.41 -3.27
C ARG A 205 8.15 -10.19 -2.57
N VAL A 206 6.88 -9.88 -2.82
CA VAL A 206 5.75 -10.66 -2.29
C VAL A 206 5.80 -12.09 -2.81
N ARG A 207 5.96 -12.28 -4.13
CA ARG A 207 6.08 -13.63 -4.73
C ARG A 207 7.24 -14.42 -4.14
N ARG A 208 8.43 -13.82 -4.02
CA ARG A 208 9.59 -14.45 -3.37
C ARG A 208 9.30 -14.85 -1.92
N LEU A 209 8.63 -13.99 -1.14
CA LEU A 209 8.27 -14.29 0.24
C LEU A 209 7.28 -15.47 0.30
N CYS A 210 6.22 -15.46 -0.51
CA CYS A 210 5.24 -16.53 -0.54
C CYS A 210 5.86 -17.88 -0.92
N ARG A 211 6.71 -17.91 -1.96
CA ARG A 211 7.46 -19.12 -2.34
C ARG A 211 8.41 -19.60 -1.23
N LYS A 212 9.03 -18.70 -0.46
CA LYS A 212 9.85 -19.08 0.71
C LYS A 212 9.01 -19.72 1.82
N LEU A 213 7.79 -19.24 2.02
CA LEU A 213 6.95 -19.64 3.16
C LEU A 213 6.03 -20.83 2.86
N VAL A 214 5.81 -21.19 1.60
CA VAL A 214 4.93 -22.29 1.22
C VAL A 214 5.37 -23.63 1.85
N SER A 215 4.41 -24.44 2.30
CA SER A 215 4.60 -25.83 2.70
C SER A 215 3.35 -26.66 2.47
N GLU A 216 3.52 -27.98 2.49
CA GLU A 216 2.40 -28.92 2.56
C GLU A 216 1.48 -28.57 3.74
N GLY A 217 0.19 -28.39 3.45
CA GLY A 217 -0.86 -28.15 4.45
C GLY A 217 -1.13 -26.69 4.86
N GLU A 218 -0.27 -25.73 4.49
CA GLU A 218 -0.45 -24.31 4.84
C GLU A 218 -0.20 -23.40 3.62
N ALA A 219 -1.29 -22.89 3.03
CA ALA A 219 -1.21 -21.98 1.88
C ALA A 219 -0.91 -20.55 2.33
N VAL A 220 0.16 -19.96 1.78
CA VAL A 220 0.47 -18.52 1.93
C VAL A 220 0.14 -17.82 0.63
N ASP A 221 -0.69 -16.78 0.69
CA ASP A 221 -1.11 -16.02 -0.48
C ASP A 221 -0.81 -14.51 -0.37
N ALA A 222 -1.13 -13.77 -1.44
CA ALA A 222 -0.90 -12.34 -1.51
C ALA A 222 -1.75 -11.58 -0.48
N GLY A 223 -2.99 -12.03 -0.25
CA GLY A 223 -3.88 -11.48 0.78
C GLY A 223 -3.36 -11.67 2.20
N SER A 224 -2.71 -12.79 2.49
CA SER A 224 -2.08 -13.09 3.78
C SER A 224 -0.91 -12.13 4.05
N VAL A 225 -0.09 -11.87 3.03
CA VAL A 225 1.00 -10.89 3.11
C VAL A 225 0.47 -9.47 3.36
N GLU A 226 -0.63 -9.10 2.70
CA GLU A 226 -1.32 -7.83 2.91
C GLU A 226 -1.81 -7.69 4.37
N LYS A 227 -2.43 -8.73 4.92
CA LYS A 227 -2.92 -8.77 6.31
C LYS A 227 -1.78 -8.70 7.32
N VAL A 228 -0.69 -9.43 7.11
CA VAL A 228 0.51 -9.39 7.96
C VAL A 228 1.11 -7.98 7.99
N GLY A 229 1.31 -7.38 6.83
CA GLY A 229 1.81 -6.00 6.74
C GLY A 229 0.90 -5.03 7.49
N TRP A 230 -0.41 -5.16 7.32
CA TRP A 230 -1.40 -4.34 8.01
C TRP A 230 -1.35 -4.52 9.53
N VAL A 231 -1.33 -5.75 10.05
CA VAL A 231 -1.21 -6.01 11.49
C VAL A 231 0.01 -5.29 12.08
N LEU A 232 1.18 -5.49 11.48
CA LEU A 232 2.42 -4.90 11.98
C LEU A 232 2.38 -3.36 11.95
N GLY A 233 1.80 -2.78 10.88
CA GLY A 233 1.63 -1.34 10.76
C GLY A 233 0.69 -0.76 11.82
N GLN A 234 -0.44 -1.44 12.07
CA GLN A 234 -1.40 -1.01 13.08
C GLN A 234 -0.86 -1.19 14.50
N GLU A 235 -0.18 -2.28 14.80
CA GLU A 235 0.45 -2.49 16.11
C GLU A 235 1.53 -1.45 16.39
N ALA A 236 2.36 -1.12 15.40
CA ALA A 236 3.34 -0.05 15.51
C ALA A 236 2.66 1.31 15.78
N ALA A 237 1.57 1.62 15.08
CA ALA A 237 0.81 2.86 15.29
C ALA A 237 0.09 2.91 16.64
N LEU A 238 -0.34 1.76 17.17
CA LEU A 238 -1.04 1.64 18.45
C LEU A 238 -0.10 1.45 19.64
N GLY A 239 1.21 1.29 19.42
CA GLY A 239 2.19 1.01 20.47
C GLY A 239 2.04 -0.39 21.09
N ILE A 240 1.41 -1.33 20.38
CA ILE A 240 1.22 -2.70 20.85
C ILE A 240 2.54 -3.46 20.69
N THR A 241 3.15 -3.86 21.81
CA THR A 241 4.32 -4.75 21.82
C THR A 241 3.89 -6.14 22.26
N HIS A 242 4.19 -7.15 21.45
CA HIS A 242 4.01 -8.54 21.87
C HIS A 242 5.34 -9.08 22.40
N PRO A 243 5.35 -9.84 23.51
CA PRO A 243 6.51 -10.64 23.87
C PRO A 243 6.77 -11.61 22.72
N MET A 244 7.96 -11.57 22.11
CA MET A 244 8.39 -12.69 21.29
C MET A 244 8.43 -13.91 22.21
N GLU A 245 7.77 -15.01 21.83
CA GLU A 245 8.04 -16.32 22.42
C GLU A 245 9.51 -16.62 22.15
N GLY A 246 10.35 -16.37 23.16
CA GLY A 246 11.74 -16.75 23.12
C GLY A 246 11.82 -18.27 23.01
N THR A 247 12.61 -18.75 22.06
CA THR A 247 13.21 -20.07 22.17
C THR A 247 13.87 -20.18 23.56
N PRO A 248 13.78 -21.33 24.25
CA PRO A 248 14.38 -21.45 25.57
C PRO A 248 15.90 -21.44 25.43
N THR A 249 16.53 -20.29 25.69
CA THR A 249 17.98 -20.21 25.87
C THR A 249 18.29 -20.56 27.32
N GLU A 250 19.04 -21.64 27.50
CA GLU A 250 19.60 -22.13 28.76
C GLU A 250 20.31 -21.02 29.55
N SER A 251 19.59 -20.32 30.42
CA SER A 251 20.20 -19.40 31.38
C SER A 251 19.41 -19.22 32.68
N SER A 252 18.29 -19.92 32.84
CA SER A 252 17.52 -19.97 34.08
C SER A 252 18.01 -21.10 35.01
N THR A 253 19.33 -21.19 35.24
CA THR A 253 19.87 -21.89 36.41
C THR A 253 21.02 -21.08 36.99
N ARG A 254 20.70 -19.99 37.68
CA ARG A 254 21.46 -19.38 38.79
C ARG A 254 20.87 -18.02 39.05
N MET A 255 19.96 -17.96 40.02
CA MET A 255 19.79 -16.83 40.95
C MET A 255 18.63 -17.15 41.88
N ARG A 256 18.85 -18.15 42.75
CA ARG A 256 18.03 -18.33 43.95
C ARG A 256 18.92 -18.70 45.15
N ALA A 257 19.79 -17.76 45.47
CA ALA A 257 20.46 -17.50 46.74
C ALA A 257 21.03 -16.09 46.51
N GLU A 258 20.66 -15.04 47.22
CA GLU A 258 20.71 -14.89 48.67
C GLU A 258 19.62 -13.90 49.13
N LYS A 259 18.97 -14.22 50.24
CA LYS A 259 18.19 -13.31 51.07
C LYS A 259 18.89 -13.26 52.43
N GLY A 260 19.27 -12.06 52.86
CA GLY A 260 19.72 -11.74 54.23
C GLY A 260 20.42 -10.38 54.23
N SER A 261 19.76 -9.31 54.69
CA SER A 261 19.98 -8.66 56.02
C SER A 261 21.26 -7.78 56.00
N LYS A 262 21.31 -6.48 56.32
CA LYS A 262 20.53 -5.51 57.11
C LYS A 262 21.11 -4.10 56.89
N GLU A 263 20.37 -3.05 57.30
CA GLU A 263 20.78 -1.71 57.81
C GLU A 263 21.97 -0.97 57.15
N GLY A 264 21.90 0.29 56.70
CA GLY A 264 21.20 1.44 57.24
C GLY A 264 22.21 2.49 57.74
N VAL A 265 22.81 3.33 56.86
CA VAL A 265 23.45 4.60 57.26
C VAL A 265 23.34 5.64 56.14
N ARG A 266 22.94 6.85 56.55
CA ARG A 266 22.73 8.09 55.79
C ARG A 266 24.03 8.92 55.74
N LYS A 267 24.41 9.45 54.58
CA LYS A 267 25.20 10.69 54.48
C LYS A 267 24.98 11.39 53.14
N GLN A 268 24.60 12.67 53.23
CA GLN A 268 24.56 13.66 52.14
C GLN A 268 25.98 13.99 51.66
N VAL A 269 26.11 14.50 50.42
CA VAL A 269 26.62 15.86 50.11
C VAL A 269 26.83 16.05 48.58
N GLN A 270 26.11 17.06 48.07
CA GLN A 270 26.43 18.08 47.05
C GLN A 270 26.84 17.77 45.60
N LYS A 271 26.09 18.43 44.70
CA LYS A 271 26.50 18.93 43.36
C LYS A 271 27.58 20.03 43.48
N PRO A 272 28.24 20.38 42.36
CA PRO A 272 27.92 21.68 41.80
C PRO A 272 27.70 21.69 40.28
N ASP A 273 26.94 22.69 39.86
CA ASP A 273 26.79 23.20 38.49
C ASP A 273 28.13 23.63 37.89
N ASN A 274 28.24 23.56 36.56
CA ASN A 274 28.64 24.78 35.84
C ASN A 274 28.05 24.86 34.44
N THR A 275 27.50 26.04 34.18
CA THR A 275 26.96 26.61 32.95
C THR A 275 28.04 27.10 31.99
N LEU A 276 27.67 27.22 30.70
CA LEU A 276 27.98 28.28 29.70
C LEU A 276 28.19 27.63 28.30
N SER A 277 27.32 27.96 27.34
CA SER A 277 27.50 28.99 26.28
C SER A 277 28.57 28.55 25.26
N SER A 278 28.41 28.61 23.94
CA SER A 278 27.73 29.59 23.10
C SER A 278 27.77 29.14 21.62
N ASN A 279 26.90 29.75 20.81
CA ASN A 279 26.84 29.84 19.34
C ASN A 279 28.14 29.61 18.53
N SER A 280 27.98 29.04 17.32
CA SER A 280 28.53 29.65 16.10
C SER A 280 27.79 29.19 14.84
N GLU A 281 27.47 30.16 14.01
CA GLU A 281 26.82 30.09 12.70
C GLU A 281 27.73 29.59 11.57
N LEU A 282 27.07 29.22 10.46
CA LEU A 282 27.46 29.35 9.05
C LEU A 282 28.87 28.94 8.56
N SER A 283 28.91 28.05 7.57
CA SER A 283 29.50 28.38 6.27
C SER A 283 29.07 27.40 5.16
N LYS A 284 28.83 28.00 3.99
CA LYS A 284 28.50 27.38 2.70
C LYS A 284 29.74 26.88 1.96
N SER A 285 29.47 26.07 0.93
CA SER A 285 30.18 25.95 -0.36
C SER A 285 31.39 24.99 -0.38
N VAL A 286 31.71 24.24 -1.44
CA VAL A 286 31.53 24.37 -2.89
C VAL A 286 31.58 22.96 -3.54
N THR A 287 30.98 22.87 -4.74
CA THR A 287 31.03 21.92 -5.88
C THR A 287 32.11 20.83 -5.91
N ASP A 288 31.81 19.65 -6.50
CA ASP A 288 32.09 19.36 -7.93
C ASP A 288 31.67 17.93 -8.34
N GLY A 289 31.41 17.72 -9.64
CA GLY A 289 31.57 16.42 -10.30
C GLY A 289 30.32 15.62 -10.70
N LEU A 290 29.56 16.09 -11.70
CA LEU A 290 28.74 15.23 -12.56
C LEU A 290 29.15 15.46 -14.02
N GLU A 291 29.80 14.47 -14.63
CA GLU A 291 29.84 14.31 -16.09
C GLU A 291 29.56 12.84 -16.44
N THR A 292 28.50 12.62 -17.22
CA THR A 292 28.54 11.97 -18.55
C THR A 292 27.20 11.30 -18.85
N ILE A 293 26.29 12.02 -19.51
CA ILE A 293 25.31 11.41 -20.43
C ILE A 293 25.29 12.28 -21.68
N VAL A 294 25.85 11.75 -22.77
CA VAL A 294 25.71 12.28 -24.13
C VAL A 294 24.66 11.44 -24.86
N GLY A 295 23.71 12.14 -25.49
CA GLY A 295 23.15 11.72 -26.79
C GLY A 295 21.71 11.23 -26.81
N LEU A 296 20.75 12.14 -26.99
CA LEU A 296 20.08 12.39 -28.29
C LEU A 296 18.84 13.28 -28.06
N SER A 297 18.94 14.55 -28.47
CA SER A 297 17.80 15.48 -28.55
C SER A 297 17.60 15.98 -29.99
N LYS A 298 16.38 15.75 -30.48
CA LYS A 298 15.49 16.62 -31.27
C LYS A 298 16.14 17.77 -32.07
N THR A 299 15.87 17.77 -33.37
CA THR A 299 15.95 18.96 -34.24
C THR A 299 14.65 19.76 -34.16
N SER A 300 14.77 21.08 -34.03
CA SER A 300 13.69 22.07 -34.12
C SER A 300 14.13 23.15 -35.10
N ALA A 301 13.34 23.43 -36.14
CA ALA A 301 13.61 24.48 -37.12
C ALA A 301 12.76 25.73 -36.83
N LYS A 302 13.43 26.88 -36.83
CA LYS A 302 12.97 28.25 -36.52
C LYS A 302 12.12 28.84 -37.67
N ARG A 303 11.09 29.61 -37.30
CA ARG A 303 10.34 30.52 -38.20
C ARG A 303 11.12 31.82 -38.46
N LYS A 304 10.98 32.38 -39.67
CA LYS A 304 11.28 33.78 -40.02
C LYS A 304 10.12 34.33 -40.85
N ALA A 305 9.75 35.58 -40.61
CA ALA A 305 8.60 36.29 -41.15
C ALA A 305 8.92 37.05 -42.46
N ILE A 306 7.91 37.24 -43.33
CA ILE A 306 7.80 38.33 -44.31
C ILE A 306 6.32 38.73 -44.44
N SER A 307 6.06 40.05 -44.48
CA SER A 307 4.78 40.74 -44.60
C SER A 307 4.34 40.93 -46.06
N ALA A 308 3.03 41.02 -46.31
CA ALA A 308 2.45 41.90 -47.34
C ALA A 308 0.97 42.18 -47.03
N GLU A 309 0.58 43.44 -47.20
CA GLU A 309 -0.73 44.07 -46.97
C GLU A 309 -1.84 43.56 -47.92
N ILE A 310 -3.10 43.73 -47.51
CA ILE A 310 -4.18 44.40 -48.29
C ILE A 310 -5.31 44.77 -47.30
N SER A 311 -5.82 45.99 -47.43
CA SER A 311 -6.81 46.68 -46.58
C SER A 311 -8.29 46.42 -46.96
N PRO A 312 -9.28 46.85 -46.13
CA PRO A 312 -10.65 46.30 -46.01
C PRO A 312 -11.73 47.11 -46.77
N PRO A 313 -13.03 46.72 -46.72
CA PRO A 313 -13.99 47.33 -45.77
C PRO A 313 -15.14 46.35 -45.35
N LEU A 314 -16.16 46.60 -44.52
CA LEU A 314 -16.82 47.77 -43.95
C LEU A 314 -17.68 47.30 -42.75
N ARG A 315 -17.71 48.13 -41.70
CA ARG A 315 -18.57 48.04 -40.52
C ARG A 315 -19.99 48.48 -40.89
N ARG A 316 -21.05 47.74 -40.50
CA ARG A 316 -22.41 48.31 -40.41
C ARG A 316 -23.06 47.99 -39.08
N SER A 317 -23.39 49.06 -38.38
CA SER A 317 -24.13 49.16 -37.14
C SER A 317 -25.62 48.90 -37.34
N LYS A 318 -26.29 48.36 -36.30
CA LYS A 318 -27.69 48.69 -36.00
C LYS A 318 -27.91 48.79 -34.48
N ARG A 319 -28.08 50.05 -34.03
CA ARG A 319 -29.05 50.54 -33.03
C ARG A 319 -30.46 50.01 -33.38
N ASN A 320 -31.48 49.92 -32.54
CA ASN A 320 -31.81 50.50 -31.24
C ASN A 320 -32.93 49.65 -30.59
N LYS A 321 -33.00 49.70 -29.25
CA LYS A 321 -34.24 49.51 -28.47
C LYS A 321 -35.10 50.77 -28.61
N GLU A 322 -36.41 50.60 -28.79
CA GLU A 322 -37.52 51.35 -28.15
C GLU A 322 -38.82 51.11 -28.93
N ALA A 323 -39.75 50.40 -28.27
CA ALA A 323 -41.20 50.61 -28.23
C ALA A 323 -41.76 49.66 -27.17
#